data_AF-A0A2J8K309-F1
#
_entry.id   AF-A0A2J8K309-F1
#
_cell.length_a   1.000
_cell.length_b   1.000
_cell.length_c   1.000
_cell.angle_alpha   90.00
_cell.angle_beta   90.00
_cell.angle_gamma   90.00
#
_symmetry.space_group_name_H-M   'P 1'
#
loop_
_entity.id
_entity.type
_entity.pdbx_description
1 polymer ?
#
loop_
_entity_poly.entity_id
_entity_poly.type
_entity_poly.pdbx_seq_one_letter_code
_entity_poly.pdbx_strand_id
1 'polypeptide(L)'
;KTFVLGLLHQGYHSLDRKDVAILDYIHNGLKLIMSCPSVLDLFSLLQVEVLRMVCERPEPQLCARLSDLLTDFVQCIPKGKLSITFCQQLVRTIGHFQCVSTQERELREYVSQVTKVSNLLQNIWKAEPATLLPSLQEVFASISSTDASFEPSVALASLVQHIPLQMITVLIRSLTTDPNVKDASMTQALCRMIDWLSWPLAQHVDTWVIALLKGLAAVQKFTILIDVTLLKIELVFNRLWFPLVRPGALAVLSHMLLSFQHSPEAFHLIVPHVVNLVYSFKNDGLPSSTAFLVQLTELIHCMMYHYSGFPDLYEPILEAIKSCSVAQAVVQWHDHGSLQPLHLELK
;
A
#
# COMPACT_ATOMS: atom_id res chain seq x y z
N LYS A 1 -6.42 14.50 36.88
CA LYS A 1 -5.41 15.15 36.00
C LYS A 1 -3.99 14.71 36.35
N THR A 2 -3.44 15.11 37.51
CA THR A 2 -2.03 14.85 37.88
C THR A 2 -1.63 13.37 37.79
N PHE A 3 -2.48 12.47 38.28
CA PHE A 3 -2.21 11.03 38.21
C PHE A 3 -2.11 10.51 36.77
N VAL A 4 -3.09 10.85 35.91
CA VAL A 4 -3.09 10.45 34.48
C VAL A 4 -1.87 11.00 33.76
N LEU A 5 -1.51 12.26 34.01
CA LEU A 5 -0.31 12.85 33.44
C LEU A 5 0.97 12.14 33.93
N GLY A 6 0.99 11.76 35.21
CA GLY A 6 2.09 11.00 35.78
C GLY A 6 2.27 9.64 35.12
N LEU A 7 1.18 8.92 34.88
CA LEU A 7 1.20 7.65 34.14
C LEU A 7 1.78 7.82 32.72
N LEU A 8 1.36 8.85 31.99
CA LEU A 8 1.80 9.09 30.59
C LEU A 8 3.24 9.61 30.46
N HIS A 9 3.83 10.13 31.54
CA HIS A 9 5.18 10.68 31.54
C HIS A 9 6.20 9.82 32.27
N GLN A 10 5.83 9.20 33.39
CA GLN A 10 6.74 8.42 34.23
C GLN A 10 6.45 6.93 34.23
N GLY A 11 5.30 6.49 33.71
CA GLY A 11 4.89 5.09 33.80
C GLY A 11 4.26 4.76 35.16
N TYR A 12 4.27 3.47 35.54
CA TYR A 12 3.73 3.00 36.82
C TYR A 12 4.49 1.80 37.37
N HIS A 13 5.18 1.98 38.50
CA HIS A 13 6.08 0.98 39.10
C HIS A 13 7.11 0.46 38.09
N SER A 14 7.02 -0.81 37.68
CA SER A 14 7.89 -1.44 36.69
C SER A 14 7.48 -1.20 35.25
N LEU A 15 6.27 -0.68 35.01
CA LEU A 15 5.75 -0.40 33.67
C LEU A 15 6.27 0.93 33.17
N ASP A 16 6.85 0.93 31.97
CA ASP A 16 7.33 2.14 31.34
C ASP A 16 6.18 2.97 30.77
N ARG A 17 6.43 4.25 30.47
CA ARG A 17 5.40 5.18 29.96
C ARG A 17 4.79 4.77 28.61
N LYS A 18 5.45 3.89 27.84
CA LYS A 18 4.97 3.37 26.55
C LYS A 18 4.29 2.00 26.67
N ASP A 19 4.19 1.45 27.88
CA ASP A 19 3.50 0.18 28.09
C ASP A 19 2.01 0.30 27.74
N VAL A 20 1.52 -0.64 26.94
CA VAL A 20 0.13 -0.66 26.46
C VAL A 20 -0.88 -0.79 27.60
N ALA A 21 -0.51 -1.43 28.71
CA ALA A 21 -1.36 -1.59 29.88
C ALA A 21 -1.69 -0.25 30.55
N ILE A 22 -0.78 0.74 30.46
CA ILE A 22 -1.04 2.08 30.99
C ILE A 22 -2.15 2.76 30.18
N LEU A 23 -2.08 2.67 28.85
CA LEU A 23 -3.08 3.30 28.00
C LEU A 23 -4.43 2.60 28.10
N ASP A 24 -4.44 1.27 28.21
CA ASP A 24 -5.64 0.48 28.47
C ASP A 24 -6.24 0.83 29.84
N TYR A 25 -5.42 1.03 30.88
CA TYR A 25 -5.89 1.46 32.19
C TYR A 25 -6.54 2.85 32.13
N ILE A 26 -5.92 3.81 31.43
CA ILE A 26 -6.50 5.15 31.24
C ILE A 26 -7.82 5.05 30.46
N HIS A 27 -7.88 4.24 29.40
CA HIS A 27 -9.10 4.02 28.62
C HIS A 27 -10.25 3.49 29.48
N ASN A 28 -9.99 2.48 30.30
CA ASN A 28 -10.98 1.93 31.24
C ASN A 28 -11.36 2.95 32.31
N GLY A 29 -10.40 3.70 32.83
CA GLY A 29 -10.64 4.78 33.79
C GLY A 29 -11.59 5.85 33.23
N LEU A 30 -11.42 6.25 31.98
CA LEU A 30 -12.32 7.21 31.30
C LEU A 30 -13.76 6.69 31.22
N LYS A 31 -13.96 5.39 30.96
CA LYS A 31 -15.30 4.77 30.96
C LYS A 31 -15.98 4.88 32.32
N LEU A 32 -15.22 4.67 33.40
CA LEU A 32 -15.76 4.72 34.77
C LEU A 32 -16.14 6.14 35.21
N ILE A 33 -15.41 7.16 34.74
CA ILE A 33 -15.59 8.56 35.18
C ILE A 33 -16.31 9.44 34.14
N MET A 34 -16.88 8.85 33.08
CA MET A 34 -17.46 9.61 31.97
C MET A 34 -18.64 10.52 32.38
N SER A 35 -19.31 10.18 33.48
CA SER A 35 -20.41 10.99 34.05
C SER A 35 -19.92 12.03 35.07
N CYS A 36 -18.62 12.05 35.38
CA CYS A 36 -18.05 12.99 36.34
C CYS A 36 -17.62 14.30 35.66
N PRO A 37 -17.84 15.48 36.27
CA PRO A 37 -17.45 16.77 35.69
C PRO A 37 -15.95 16.89 35.35
N SER A 38 -15.10 16.18 36.12
CA SER A 38 -13.65 16.14 35.91
C SER A 38 -13.21 15.54 34.58
N VAL A 39 -14.10 14.86 33.84
CA VAL A 39 -13.77 14.22 32.57
C VAL A 39 -13.48 15.24 31.45
N LEU A 40 -14.17 16.37 31.43
CA LEU A 40 -13.96 17.45 30.43
C LEU A 40 -12.51 17.96 30.48
N ASP A 41 -12.05 18.07 31.71
CA ASP A 41 -10.74 18.47 32.13
C ASP A 41 -9.67 17.46 31.72
N LEU A 42 -10.01 16.16 31.74
CA LEU A 42 -9.15 15.09 31.25
C LEU A 42 -9.13 15.00 29.72
N PHE A 43 -10.26 15.24 29.04
CA PHE A 43 -10.28 15.31 27.57
C PHE A 43 -9.34 16.40 27.06
N SER A 44 -9.38 17.58 27.67
CA SER A 44 -8.49 18.70 27.31
C SER A 44 -7.01 18.35 27.52
N LEU A 45 -6.69 17.65 28.62
CA LEU A 45 -5.34 17.13 28.86
C LEU A 45 -4.92 16.11 27.80
N LEU A 46 -5.78 15.14 27.51
CA LEU A 46 -5.49 14.06 26.58
C LEU A 46 -5.32 14.56 25.16
N GLN A 47 -6.05 15.60 24.72
CA GLN A 47 -5.81 16.23 23.41
C GLN A 47 -4.35 16.64 23.20
N VAL A 48 -3.68 17.16 24.24
CA VAL A 48 -2.27 17.53 24.15
C VAL A 48 -1.38 16.29 24.17
N GLU A 49 -1.65 15.36 25.09
CA GLU A 49 -0.79 14.19 25.30
C GLU A 49 -0.85 13.18 24.14
N VAL A 50 -2.01 12.98 23.52
CA VAL A 50 -2.11 12.08 22.37
C VAL A 50 -1.39 12.64 21.14
N LEU A 51 -1.36 13.97 20.97
CA LEU A 51 -0.56 14.61 19.93
C LEU A 51 0.93 14.42 20.21
N ARG A 52 1.38 14.65 21.45
CA ARG A 52 2.78 14.37 21.85
C ARG A 52 3.12 12.91 21.57
N MET A 53 2.25 11.98 21.96
CA MET A 53 2.47 10.55 21.80
C MET A 53 2.66 10.17 20.33
N VAL A 54 1.81 10.63 19.40
CA VAL A 54 2.01 10.32 17.98
C VAL A 54 3.26 10.97 17.39
N CYS A 55 3.71 12.12 17.90
CA CYS A 55 4.98 12.73 17.50
C CYS A 55 6.19 11.90 17.94
N GLU A 56 6.09 11.14 19.04
CA GLU A 56 7.16 10.29 19.56
C GLU A 56 7.32 8.95 18.81
N ARG A 57 6.57 8.74 17.71
CA ARG A 57 6.62 7.53 16.87
C ARG A 57 6.37 6.25 17.69
N PRO A 58 5.17 6.06 18.25
CA PRO A 58 4.85 4.89 19.06
C PRO A 58 4.85 3.63 18.20
N GLU A 59 5.11 2.49 18.85
CA GLU A 59 4.99 1.17 18.24
C GLU A 59 3.55 0.89 17.78
N PRO A 60 3.34 0.00 16.77
CA PRO A 60 2.02 -0.30 16.23
C PRO A 60 1.00 -0.73 17.29
N GLN A 61 1.42 -1.52 18.28
CA GLN A 61 0.56 -2.02 19.34
C GLN A 61 0.02 -0.89 20.23
N LEU A 62 0.89 0.03 20.67
CA LEU A 62 0.49 1.19 21.47
C LEU A 62 -0.40 2.13 20.66
N CYS A 63 -0.08 2.35 19.38
CA CYS A 63 -0.89 3.16 18.49
C CYS A 63 -2.28 2.57 18.24
N ALA A 64 -2.40 1.24 18.20
CA ALA A 64 -3.68 0.54 18.10
C ALA A 64 -4.53 0.72 19.36
N ARG A 65 -3.93 0.64 20.57
CA ARG A 65 -4.64 0.94 21.83
C ARG A 65 -5.07 2.40 21.92
N LEU A 66 -4.22 3.31 21.46
CA LEU A 66 -4.57 4.72 21.32
C LEU A 66 -5.79 4.89 20.39
N SER A 67 -5.83 4.11 19.31
CA SER A 67 -6.95 4.15 18.36
C SER A 67 -8.26 3.64 18.95
N ASP A 68 -8.22 2.58 19.76
CA ASP A 68 -9.38 2.10 20.49
C ASP A 68 -9.90 3.18 21.47
N LEU A 69 -9.00 3.84 22.22
CA LEU A 69 -9.35 4.93 23.14
C LEU A 69 -9.99 6.11 22.41
N LEU A 70 -9.37 6.58 21.32
CA LEU A 70 -9.84 7.75 20.56
C LEU A 70 -11.13 7.50 19.79
N THR A 71 -11.41 6.24 19.45
CA THR A 71 -12.68 5.84 18.84
C THR A 71 -13.83 5.92 19.84
N ASP A 72 -13.61 5.43 21.08
CA ASP A 72 -14.61 5.53 22.15
C ASP A 72 -14.77 6.97 22.67
N PHE A 73 -13.68 7.75 22.70
CA PHE A 73 -13.64 9.09 23.28
C PHE A 73 -13.09 10.13 22.29
N VAL A 74 -13.87 10.43 21.25
CA VAL A 74 -13.54 11.41 20.19
C VAL A 74 -13.25 12.83 20.70
N GLN A 75 -13.65 13.14 21.94
CA GLN A 75 -13.33 14.38 22.65
C GLN A 75 -11.83 14.49 22.95
N CYS A 76 -11.10 13.38 22.99
CA CYS A 76 -9.65 13.36 23.20
C CYS A 76 -8.85 13.65 21.92
N ILE A 77 -9.48 13.61 20.74
CA ILE A 77 -8.80 13.92 19.47
C ILE A 77 -8.52 15.44 19.41
N PRO A 78 -7.28 15.87 19.07
CA PRO A 78 -6.96 17.28 18.89
C PRO A 78 -7.93 17.98 17.94
N LYS A 79 -8.25 19.26 18.20
CA LYS A 79 -9.27 20.02 17.46
C LYS A 79 -8.69 21.15 16.62
N GLY A 80 -9.43 21.58 15.61
CA GLY A 80 -9.07 22.70 14.74
C GLY A 80 -7.75 22.44 14.01
N LYS A 81 -6.85 23.42 13.94
CA LYS A 81 -5.56 23.24 13.23
C LYS A 81 -4.72 22.07 13.76
N LEU A 82 -4.87 21.70 15.04
CA LEU A 82 -4.13 20.59 15.63
C LEU A 82 -4.64 19.22 15.16
N SER A 83 -5.87 19.10 14.63
CA SER A 83 -6.35 17.84 14.06
C SER A 83 -5.59 17.51 12.77
N ILE A 84 -5.32 18.51 11.93
CA ILE A 84 -4.48 18.37 10.74
C ILE A 84 -3.07 17.91 11.13
N THR A 85 -2.44 18.60 12.10
CA THR A 85 -1.11 18.21 12.60
C THR A 85 -1.11 16.80 13.16
N PHE A 86 -2.14 16.42 13.92
CA PHE A 86 -2.30 15.08 14.46
C PHE A 86 -2.34 14.03 13.35
N CYS A 87 -3.17 14.23 12.33
CA CYS A 87 -3.27 13.33 11.20
C CYS A 87 -1.95 13.18 10.43
N GLN A 88 -1.25 14.29 10.16
CA GLN A 88 0.06 14.24 9.50
C GLN A 88 1.09 13.48 10.33
N GLN A 89 1.12 13.72 11.65
CA GLN A 89 2.03 12.99 12.54
C GLN A 89 1.66 11.51 12.63
N LEU A 90 0.38 11.17 12.61
CA LEU A 90 -0.07 9.78 12.59
C LEU A 90 0.34 9.07 11.29
N VAL A 91 0.23 9.73 10.13
CA VAL A 91 0.73 9.20 8.85
C VAL A 91 2.23 8.93 8.91
N ARG A 92 3.03 9.89 9.39
CA ARG A 92 4.47 9.71 9.56
C ARG A 92 4.80 8.55 10.50
N THR A 93 4.03 8.39 11.58
CA THR A 93 4.16 7.27 12.52
C THR A 93 3.86 5.94 11.84
N ILE A 94 2.79 5.83 11.06
CA ILE A 94 2.50 4.62 10.25
C ILE A 94 3.66 4.33 9.29
N GLY A 95 4.27 5.38 8.72
CA GLY A 95 5.47 5.26 7.89
C GLY A 95 6.69 4.66 8.61
N HIS A 96 6.71 4.60 9.95
CA HIS A 96 7.79 3.97 10.74
C HIS A 96 7.40 2.57 11.26
N PHE A 97 6.19 2.10 11.02
CA PHE A 97 5.74 0.81 11.53
C PHE A 97 6.53 -0.34 10.92
N GLN A 98 7.01 -1.23 11.78
CA GLN A 98 7.73 -2.42 11.39
C GLN A 98 7.34 -3.59 12.31
N CYS A 99 7.44 -4.81 11.77
CA CYS A 99 7.32 -6.03 12.55
C CYS A 99 8.60 -6.82 12.35
N VAL A 100 9.44 -6.89 13.39
CA VAL A 100 10.73 -7.59 13.35
C VAL A 100 10.53 -9.12 13.39
N SER A 101 9.39 -9.56 13.90
CA SER A 101 9.07 -10.97 14.02
C SER A 101 8.68 -11.60 12.70
N THR A 102 9.14 -12.83 12.50
CA THR A 102 8.75 -13.67 11.37
C THR A 102 7.64 -14.66 11.75
N GLN A 103 7.15 -14.63 12.99
CA GLN A 103 6.09 -15.53 13.43
C GLN A 103 4.74 -15.10 12.85
N GLU A 104 4.03 -16.05 12.23
CA GLU A 104 2.76 -15.77 11.57
C GLU A 104 1.73 -15.10 12.49
N ARG A 105 1.65 -15.55 13.75
CA ARG A 105 0.75 -14.96 14.74
C ARG A 105 1.03 -13.47 14.95
N GLU A 106 2.29 -13.12 15.15
CA GLU A 106 2.70 -11.73 15.40
C GLU A 106 2.51 -10.86 14.15
N LEU A 107 2.74 -11.41 12.95
CA LEU A 107 2.43 -10.73 11.69
C LEU A 107 0.92 -10.46 11.53
N ARG A 108 0.06 -11.41 11.88
CA ARG A 108 -1.40 -11.21 11.88
C ARG A 108 -1.83 -10.14 12.89
N GLU A 109 -1.25 -10.17 14.09
CA GLU A 109 -1.48 -9.15 15.13
C GLU A 109 -1.02 -7.76 14.65
N TYR A 110 0.15 -7.67 14.03
CA TYR A 110 0.66 -6.44 13.41
C TYR A 110 -0.30 -5.86 12.36
N VAL A 111 -0.76 -6.69 11.41
CA VAL A 111 -1.75 -6.25 10.40
C VAL A 111 -3.02 -5.73 11.08
N SER A 112 -3.54 -6.44 12.07
CA SER A 112 -4.73 -6.01 12.82
C SER A 112 -4.52 -4.67 13.53
N GLN A 113 -3.36 -4.47 14.16
CA GLN A 113 -2.99 -3.22 14.84
C GLN A 113 -2.95 -2.06 13.84
N VAL A 114 -2.26 -2.21 12.71
CA VAL A 114 -2.21 -1.17 11.66
C VAL A 114 -3.60 -0.87 11.11
N THR A 115 -4.43 -1.88 10.89
CA THR A 115 -5.82 -1.68 10.43
C THR A 115 -6.62 -0.84 11.41
N LYS A 116 -6.48 -1.03 12.73
CA LYS A 116 -7.15 -0.17 13.72
C LYS A 116 -6.72 1.30 13.61
N VAL A 117 -5.42 1.55 13.48
CA VAL A 117 -4.88 2.91 13.32
C VAL A 117 -5.37 3.56 12.02
N SER A 118 -5.38 2.79 10.93
CA SER A 118 -5.91 3.20 9.64
C SER A 118 -7.39 3.58 9.72
N ASN A 119 -8.20 2.77 10.42
CA ASN A 119 -9.62 3.01 10.60
C ASN A 119 -9.89 4.27 11.42
N LEU A 120 -9.13 4.52 12.48
CA LEU A 120 -9.21 5.79 13.22
C LEU A 120 -9.00 6.97 12.27
N LEU A 121 -7.93 6.94 11.48
CA LEU A 121 -7.59 8.06 10.59
C LEU A 121 -8.68 8.28 9.53
N GLN A 122 -9.22 7.20 8.95
CA GLN A 122 -10.35 7.27 8.01
C GLN A 122 -11.62 7.83 8.67
N ASN A 123 -11.89 7.49 9.93
CA ASN A 123 -13.01 8.05 10.68
C ASN A 123 -12.82 9.55 10.93
N ILE A 124 -11.58 9.99 11.21
CA ILE A 124 -11.25 11.41 11.32
C ILE A 124 -11.47 12.13 9.99
N TRP A 125 -11.03 11.55 8.86
CA TRP A 125 -11.28 12.14 7.54
C TRP A 125 -12.78 12.29 7.22
N LYS A 126 -13.60 11.33 7.66
CA LYS A 126 -15.07 11.43 7.50
C LYS A 126 -15.68 12.51 8.38
N ALA A 127 -15.21 12.63 9.63
CA ALA A 127 -15.72 13.62 10.59
C ALA A 127 -15.24 15.05 10.28
N GLU A 128 -14.00 15.20 9.81
CA GLU A 128 -13.37 16.47 9.48
C GLU A 128 -12.66 16.39 8.10
N PRO A 129 -13.41 16.55 6.99
CA PRO A 129 -12.89 16.36 5.63
C PRO A 129 -11.67 17.22 5.28
N ALA A 130 -11.47 18.35 5.95
CA ALA A 130 -10.30 19.22 5.78
C ALA A 130 -8.97 18.52 6.14
N THR A 131 -9.01 17.42 6.90
CA THR A 131 -7.82 16.65 7.28
C THR A 131 -7.36 15.65 6.20
N LEU A 132 -8.24 15.27 5.26
CA LEU A 132 -7.97 14.24 4.25
C LEU A 132 -6.79 14.62 3.33
N LEU A 133 -6.90 15.77 2.65
CA LEU A 133 -5.89 16.19 1.68
C LEU A 133 -4.49 16.38 2.32
N PRO A 134 -4.34 17.09 3.45
CA PRO A 134 -3.04 17.19 4.14
C PRO A 134 -2.46 15.84 4.57
N SER A 135 -3.31 14.87 4.94
CA SER A 135 -2.86 13.52 5.30
C SER A 135 -2.32 12.78 4.09
N LEU A 136 -3.02 12.86 2.95
CA LEU A 136 -2.56 12.23 1.71
C LEU A 136 -1.30 12.89 1.15
N GLN A 137 -1.18 14.23 1.26
CA GLN A 137 0.06 14.93 0.92
C GLN A 137 1.25 14.42 1.75
N GLU A 138 1.03 14.09 3.02
CA GLU A 138 2.06 13.50 3.88
C GLU A 138 2.44 12.06 3.47
N VAL A 139 1.46 11.25 3.02
CA VAL A 139 1.73 9.93 2.41
C VAL A 139 2.63 10.09 1.20
N PHE A 140 2.30 11.04 0.31
CA PHE A 140 3.07 11.33 -0.90
C PHE A 140 4.47 11.85 -0.59
N ALA A 141 4.61 12.74 0.39
CA ALA A 141 5.92 13.21 0.86
C ALA A 141 6.78 12.04 1.37
N SER A 142 6.17 11.11 2.10
CA SER A 142 6.87 9.93 2.63
C SER A 142 7.38 9.02 1.51
N ILE A 143 6.53 8.66 0.54
CA ILE A 143 6.92 7.75 -0.54
C ILE A 143 7.80 8.40 -1.61
N SER A 144 7.75 9.72 -1.78
CA SER A 144 8.62 10.43 -2.74
C SER A 144 9.96 10.88 -2.15
N SER A 145 10.20 10.62 -0.86
CA SER A 145 11.45 10.94 -0.18
C SER A 145 12.64 10.26 -0.84
N THR A 146 13.73 10.98 -1.01
CA THR A 146 15.01 10.44 -1.53
C THR A 146 16.05 10.28 -0.43
N ASP A 147 15.63 10.41 0.83
CA ASP A 147 16.48 10.17 1.99
C ASP A 147 16.82 8.69 2.11
N ALA A 148 18.10 8.34 1.90
CA ALA A 148 18.58 6.97 1.99
C ALA A 148 18.60 6.42 3.42
N SER A 149 18.49 7.28 4.44
CA SER A 149 18.49 6.87 5.85
C SER A 149 17.13 6.37 6.35
N PHE A 150 16.07 6.60 5.57
CA PHE A 150 14.71 6.29 5.96
C PHE A 150 13.94 5.61 4.83
N GLU A 151 13.46 4.39 5.10
CA GLU A 151 12.54 3.68 4.21
C GLU A 151 11.13 3.63 4.82
N PRO A 152 10.12 4.25 4.18
CA PRO A 152 8.76 4.25 4.69
C PRO A 152 8.15 2.86 4.62
N SER A 153 7.44 2.50 5.69
CA SER A 153 6.74 1.23 5.81
C SER A 153 5.65 1.05 4.76
N VAL A 154 5.54 -0.18 4.24
CA VAL A 154 4.41 -0.64 3.41
C VAL A 154 3.07 -0.58 4.15
N ALA A 155 3.06 -0.39 5.48
CA ALA A 155 1.85 -0.14 6.26
C ALA A 155 1.06 1.08 5.76
N LEU A 156 1.71 2.05 5.11
CA LEU A 156 1.03 3.19 4.46
C LEU A 156 -0.02 2.73 3.42
N ALA A 157 0.15 1.54 2.84
CA ALA A 157 -0.84 0.94 1.94
C ALA A 157 -2.23 0.78 2.59
N SER A 158 -2.31 0.64 3.93
CA SER A 158 -3.60 0.51 4.62
C SER A 158 -4.47 1.76 4.48
N LEU A 159 -3.84 2.94 4.28
CA LEU A 159 -4.52 4.23 4.21
C LEU A 159 -5.19 4.50 2.86
N VAL A 160 -4.71 3.85 1.80
CA VAL A 160 -5.04 4.23 0.41
C VAL A 160 -6.13 3.36 -0.23
N GLN A 161 -6.70 2.40 0.50
CA GLN A 161 -7.66 1.42 -0.02
C GLN A 161 -9.03 2.03 -0.39
N HIS A 162 -9.43 3.14 0.25
CA HIS A 162 -10.78 3.71 0.12
C HIS A 162 -10.79 5.19 -0.26
N ILE A 163 -9.78 5.61 -1.02
CA ILE A 163 -9.66 7.00 -1.47
C ILE A 163 -10.43 7.19 -2.78
N PRO A 164 -11.24 8.26 -2.93
CA PRO A 164 -11.95 8.53 -4.17
C PRO A 164 -11.01 8.68 -5.38
N LEU A 165 -11.38 8.09 -6.53
CA LEU A 165 -10.57 8.11 -7.76
C LEU A 165 -10.17 9.53 -8.23
N GLN A 166 -11.05 10.51 -8.01
CA GLN A 166 -10.76 11.92 -8.33
C GLN A 166 -9.57 12.44 -7.52
N MET A 167 -9.47 12.06 -6.24
CA MET A 167 -8.37 12.47 -5.37
C MET A 167 -7.06 11.80 -5.79
N ILE A 168 -7.10 10.51 -6.16
CA ILE A 168 -5.96 9.81 -6.75
C ILE A 168 -5.45 10.57 -7.98
N THR A 169 -6.36 10.93 -8.89
CA THR A 169 -6.04 11.65 -10.12
C THR A 169 -5.36 12.99 -9.84
N VAL A 170 -5.85 13.76 -8.85
CA VAL A 170 -5.28 15.05 -8.46
C VAL A 170 -3.87 14.88 -7.90
N LEU A 171 -3.66 13.92 -7.00
CA LEU A 171 -2.36 13.70 -6.36
C LEU A 171 -1.32 13.18 -7.36
N ILE A 172 -1.69 12.23 -8.22
CA ILE A 172 -0.81 11.70 -9.27
C ILE A 172 -0.43 12.81 -10.26
N ARG A 173 -1.38 13.64 -10.70
CA ARG A 173 -1.09 14.78 -11.58
C ARG A 173 -0.15 15.76 -10.91
N SER A 174 -0.37 16.07 -9.63
CA SER A 174 0.53 16.95 -8.88
C SER A 174 1.96 16.39 -8.84
N LEU A 175 2.11 15.08 -8.62
CA LEU A 175 3.42 14.43 -8.58
C LEU A 175 4.15 14.45 -9.94
N THR A 176 3.44 14.22 -11.04
CA THR A 176 4.06 14.06 -12.38
C THR A 176 4.23 15.36 -13.15
N THR A 177 3.45 16.40 -12.84
CA THR A 177 3.47 17.68 -13.58
C THR A 177 4.09 18.85 -12.83
N ASP A 178 4.33 18.74 -11.52
CA ASP A 178 4.97 19.80 -10.76
C ASP A 178 6.46 19.91 -11.15
N PRO A 179 6.92 21.06 -11.67
CA PRO A 179 8.29 21.24 -12.13
C PRO A 179 9.33 21.15 -11.00
N ASN A 180 8.90 21.23 -9.74
CA ASN A 180 9.79 21.12 -8.58
C ASN A 180 10.06 19.67 -8.16
N VAL A 181 9.27 18.71 -8.67
CA VAL A 181 9.45 17.29 -8.36
C VAL A 181 10.56 16.72 -9.24
N LYS A 182 11.59 16.18 -8.59
CA LYS A 182 12.73 15.56 -9.28
C LYS A 182 12.39 14.14 -9.72
N ASP A 183 13.03 13.69 -10.79
CA ASP A 183 12.88 12.32 -11.33
C ASP A 183 13.16 11.25 -10.26
N ALA A 184 14.17 11.44 -9.43
CA ALA A 184 14.47 10.53 -8.32
C ALA A 184 13.29 10.38 -7.34
N SER A 185 12.55 11.46 -7.06
CA SER A 185 11.37 11.41 -6.20
C SER A 185 10.21 10.67 -6.86
N MET A 186 10.05 10.80 -8.18
CA MET A 186 9.05 10.03 -8.94
C MET A 186 9.40 8.54 -8.96
N THR A 187 10.68 8.20 -9.15
CA THR A 187 11.18 6.82 -9.08
C THR A 187 10.90 6.20 -7.71
N GLN A 188 11.22 6.91 -6.63
CA GLN A 188 10.96 6.43 -5.26
C GLN A 188 9.46 6.22 -5.00
N ALA A 189 8.62 7.18 -5.43
CA ALA A 189 7.17 7.05 -5.28
C ALA A 189 6.63 5.82 -6.02
N LEU A 190 7.07 5.58 -7.26
CA LEU A 190 6.64 4.42 -8.03
C LEU A 190 7.11 3.10 -7.40
N CYS A 191 8.38 3.01 -7.02
CA CYS A 191 8.93 1.84 -6.34
C CYS A 191 8.12 1.48 -5.09
N ARG A 192 7.85 2.47 -4.22
CA ARG A 192 7.15 2.25 -2.96
C ARG A 192 5.66 1.98 -3.14
N MET A 193 5.01 2.57 -4.15
CA MET A 193 3.64 2.20 -4.51
C MET A 193 3.55 0.74 -5.01
N ILE A 194 4.55 0.25 -5.74
CA ILE A 194 4.62 -1.16 -6.13
C ILE A 194 4.84 -2.04 -4.89
N ASP A 195 5.71 -1.62 -3.96
CA ASP A 195 5.98 -2.36 -2.72
C ASP A 195 4.74 -2.48 -1.82
N TRP A 196 3.77 -1.56 -1.93
CA TRP A 196 2.47 -1.68 -1.26
C TRP A 196 1.67 -2.92 -1.65
N LEU A 197 1.94 -3.55 -2.80
CA LEU A 197 1.37 -4.87 -3.13
C LEU A 197 1.83 -5.96 -2.15
N SER A 198 2.85 -5.71 -1.34
CA SER A 198 3.28 -6.60 -0.25
C SER A 198 2.43 -6.45 1.01
N TRP A 199 1.57 -5.42 1.11
CA TRP A 199 0.65 -5.29 2.23
C TRP A 199 -0.46 -6.35 2.16
N PRO A 200 -0.72 -7.16 3.20
CA PRO A 200 -1.62 -8.32 3.11
C PRO A 200 -3.07 -8.00 2.71
N LEU A 201 -3.51 -6.76 2.92
CA LEU A 201 -4.87 -6.28 2.62
C LEU A 201 -4.90 -5.30 1.44
N ALA A 202 -3.87 -5.29 0.57
CA ALA A 202 -3.77 -4.43 -0.60
C ALA A 202 -4.69 -4.85 -1.74
N GLN A 203 -5.99 -4.54 -1.66
CA GLN A 203 -6.96 -4.89 -2.71
C GLN A 203 -7.02 -3.87 -3.85
N HIS A 204 -6.74 -2.59 -3.57
CA HIS A 204 -6.93 -1.48 -4.53
C HIS A 204 -5.65 -0.68 -4.80
N VAL A 205 -4.49 -1.25 -4.48
CA VAL A 205 -3.17 -0.60 -4.71
C VAL A 205 -2.85 -0.48 -6.19
N ASP A 206 -3.30 -1.44 -7.01
CA ASP A 206 -3.17 -1.45 -8.47
C ASP A 206 -3.67 -0.16 -9.11
N THR A 207 -4.77 0.40 -8.61
CA THR A 207 -5.34 1.66 -9.10
C THR A 207 -4.34 2.81 -8.97
N TRP A 208 -3.59 2.87 -7.86
CA TRP A 208 -2.56 3.88 -7.64
C TRP A 208 -1.33 3.67 -8.52
N VAL A 209 -0.86 2.42 -8.57
CA VAL A 209 0.33 2.05 -9.36
C VAL A 209 0.09 2.32 -10.84
N ILE A 210 -1.03 1.84 -11.40
CA ILE A 210 -1.37 2.02 -12.83
C ILE A 210 -1.62 3.50 -13.12
N ALA A 211 -2.25 4.25 -12.22
CA ALA A 211 -2.42 5.70 -12.40
C ALA A 211 -1.06 6.41 -12.50
N LEU A 212 -0.08 6.04 -11.65
CA LEU A 212 1.26 6.62 -11.72
C LEU A 212 2.02 6.19 -12.97
N LEU A 213 1.95 4.92 -13.37
CA LEU A 213 2.57 4.41 -14.60
C LEU A 213 2.06 5.18 -15.83
N LYS A 214 0.74 5.33 -15.96
CA LYS A 214 0.10 6.14 -17.01
C LYS A 214 0.49 7.61 -16.91
N GLY A 215 0.54 8.16 -15.69
CA GLY A 215 0.91 9.55 -15.44
C GLY A 215 2.33 9.87 -15.90
N LEU A 216 3.29 8.99 -15.59
CA LEU A 216 4.69 9.12 -16.01
C LEU A 216 4.86 8.95 -17.52
N ALA A 217 4.11 8.03 -18.13
CA ALA A 217 4.11 7.85 -19.58
C ALA A 217 3.62 9.11 -20.30
N ALA A 218 2.57 9.76 -19.78
CA ALA A 218 2.03 11.00 -20.35
C ALA A 218 3.02 12.18 -20.32
N VAL A 219 3.94 12.21 -19.35
CA VAL A 219 5.03 13.19 -19.27
C VAL A 219 6.37 12.65 -19.78
N GLN A 220 6.34 11.56 -20.57
CA GLN A 220 7.48 10.97 -21.28
C GLN A 220 8.65 10.53 -20.37
N LYS A 221 8.37 10.14 -19.13
CA LYS A 221 9.37 9.62 -18.18
C LYS A 221 9.66 8.12 -18.41
N PHE A 222 10.00 7.75 -19.64
CA PHE A 222 10.16 6.35 -20.04
C PHE A 222 11.32 5.64 -19.37
N THR A 223 12.45 6.31 -19.15
CA THR A 223 13.60 5.71 -18.44
C THR A 223 13.21 5.25 -17.03
N ILE A 224 12.45 6.07 -16.29
CA ILE A 224 11.93 5.68 -14.96
C ILE A 224 11.05 4.43 -15.08
N LEU A 225 10.15 4.39 -16.06
CA LEU A 225 9.25 3.26 -16.26
C LEU A 225 10.01 1.98 -16.60
N ILE A 226 11.04 2.07 -17.44
CA ILE A 226 11.89 0.94 -17.84
C ILE A 226 12.66 0.42 -16.63
N ASP A 227 13.41 1.29 -15.95
CA ASP A 227 14.29 0.91 -14.84
C ASP A 227 13.49 0.32 -13.67
N VAL A 228 12.35 0.94 -13.32
CA VAL A 228 11.49 0.45 -12.24
C VAL A 228 10.80 -0.85 -12.62
N THR A 229 10.42 -1.04 -13.88
CA THR A 229 9.86 -2.32 -14.35
C THR A 229 10.87 -3.45 -14.17
N LEU A 230 12.10 -3.27 -14.68
CA LEU A 230 13.16 -4.27 -14.53
C LEU A 230 13.47 -4.56 -13.05
N LEU A 231 13.46 -3.52 -12.19
CA LEU A 231 13.71 -3.66 -10.77
C LEU A 231 12.60 -4.39 -9.99
N LYS A 232 11.33 -4.22 -10.38
CA LYS A 232 10.18 -4.62 -9.54
C LYS A 232 9.30 -5.71 -10.13
N ILE A 233 9.47 -6.10 -11.39
CA ILE A 233 8.54 -7.03 -12.05
C ILE A 233 8.48 -8.41 -11.38
N GLU A 234 9.61 -8.93 -10.89
CA GLU A 234 9.65 -10.19 -10.14
C GLU A 234 8.87 -10.08 -8.82
N LEU A 235 8.95 -8.94 -8.13
CA LEU A 235 8.15 -8.70 -6.92
C LEU A 235 6.66 -8.76 -7.25
N VAL A 236 6.23 -8.04 -8.29
CA VAL A 236 4.82 -8.02 -8.74
C VAL A 236 4.36 -9.43 -9.11
N PHE A 237 5.17 -10.17 -9.86
CA PHE A 237 4.86 -11.56 -10.22
C PHE A 237 4.72 -12.45 -8.97
N ASN A 238 5.61 -12.31 -8.00
CA ASN A 238 5.54 -13.04 -6.74
C ASN A 238 4.30 -12.69 -5.91
N ARG A 239 3.64 -11.55 -6.14
CA ARG A 239 2.37 -11.22 -5.47
C ARG A 239 1.18 -12.03 -6.00
N LEU A 240 1.30 -12.68 -7.17
CA LEU A 240 0.24 -13.53 -7.73
C LEU A 240 -0.10 -14.73 -6.84
N TRP A 241 0.83 -15.17 -5.99
CA TRP A 241 0.58 -16.23 -5.02
C TRP A 241 -0.48 -15.87 -3.96
N PHE A 242 -0.69 -14.57 -3.70
CA PHE A 242 -1.55 -14.09 -2.62
C PHE A 242 -2.97 -13.78 -3.13
N PRO A 243 -4.01 -14.57 -2.79
CA PRO A 243 -5.33 -14.47 -3.41
C PRO A 243 -5.98 -13.08 -3.35
N LEU A 244 -5.81 -12.35 -2.22
CA LEU A 244 -6.41 -11.03 -2.03
C LEU A 244 -5.78 -9.95 -2.91
N VAL A 245 -4.47 -10.05 -3.18
CA VAL A 245 -3.72 -9.06 -3.97
C VAL A 245 -3.60 -9.47 -5.44
N ARG A 246 -3.78 -10.77 -5.74
CA ARG A 246 -3.58 -11.39 -7.05
C ARG A 246 -4.25 -10.62 -8.21
N PRO A 247 -5.54 -10.19 -8.15
CA PRO A 247 -6.15 -9.46 -9.26
C PRO A 247 -5.43 -8.13 -9.54
N GLY A 248 -5.10 -7.37 -8.50
CA GLY A 248 -4.38 -6.11 -8.64
C GLY A 248 -2.93 -6.30 -9.11
N ALA A 249 -2.24 -7.30 -8.58
CA ALA A 249 -0.89 -7.66 -9.04
C ALA A 249 -0.88 -8.09 -10.51
N LEU A 250 -1.88 -8.87 -10.95
CA LEU A 250 -2.02 -9.24 -12.37
C LEU A 250 -2.28 -8.01 -13.24
N ALA A 251 -3.13 -7.08 -12.81
CA ALA A 251 -3.39 -5.84 -13.56
C ALA A 251 -2.12 -4.98 -13.73
N VAL A 252 -1.32 -4.84 -12.67
CA VAL A 252 -0.02 -4.14 -12.71
C VAL A 252 0.97 -4.88 -13.61
N LEU A 253 1.09 -6.21 -13.47
CA LEU A 253 1.98 -7.04 -14.28
C LEU A 253 1.64 -6.93 -15.77
N SER A 254 0.36 -7.07 -16.11
CA SER A 254 -0.14 -6.92 -17.49
C SER A 254 0.21 -5.55 -18.04
N HIS A 255 0.00 -4.47 -17.27
CA HIS A 255 0.34 -3.12 -17.71
C HIS A 255 1.84 -2.95 -17.94
N MET A 256 2.69 -3.46 -17.04
CA MET A 256 4.15 -3.40 -17.18
C MET A 256 4.62 -4.15 -18.44
N LEU A 257 4.23 -5.42 -18.59
CA LEU A 257 4.65 -6.27 -19.71
C LEU A 257 4.15 -5.75 -21.06
N LEU A 258 2.88 -5.35 -21.16
CA LEU A 258 2.31 -4.85 -22.41
C LEU A 258 2.85 -3.47 -22.81
N SER A 259 3.35 -2.68 -21.86
CA SER A 259 3.96 -1.36 -22.15
C SER A 259 5.47 -1.46 -22.41
N PHE A 260 6.13 -2.48 -21.88
CA PHE A 260 7.56 -2.74 -22.08
C PHE A 260 7.74 -3.61 -23.34
N GLN A 261 7.79 -2.99 -24.52
CA GLN A 261 7.79 -3.74 -25.81
C GLN A 261 9.16 -3.81 -26.52
N HIS A 262 10.15 -3.03 -26.08
CA HIS A 262 11.40 -2.82 -26.80
C HIS A 262 12.47 -3.91 -26.56
N SER A 263 12.32 -4.73 -25.51
CA SER A 263 13.25 -5.82 -25.16
C SER A 263 12.53 -6.94 -24.40
N PRO A 264 12.90 -8.22 -24.59
CA PRO A 264 12.29 -9.33 -23.86
C PRO A 264 12.68 -9.41 -22.38
N GLU A 265 13.64 -8.59 -21.94
CA GLU A 265 14.28 -8.68 -20.62
C GLU A 265 13.29 -8.76 -19.45
N ALA A 266 12.33 -7.82 -19.37
CA ALA A 266 11.34 -7.81 -18.30
C ALA A 266 10.48 -9.10 -18.27
N PHE A 267 10.09 -9.60 -19.44
CA PHE A 267 9.35 -10.86 -19.55
C PHE A 267 10.22 -12.05 -19.15
N HIS A 268 11.48 -12.08 -19.59
CA HIS A 268 12.42 -13.15 -19.28
C HIS A 268 12.77 -13.23 -17.79
N LEU A 269 12.69 -12.14 -17.04
CA LEU A 269 12.84 -12.16 -15.58
C LEU A 269 11.75 -13.00 -14.88
N ILE A 270 10.52 -13.02 -15.41
CA ILE A 270 9.42 -13.77 -14.78
C ILE A 270 9.26 -15.21 -15.28
N VAL A 271 9.79 -15.51 -16.48
CA VAL A 271 9.69 -16.82 -17.16
C VAL A 271 10.04 -18.01 -16.24
N PRO A 272 11.13 -17.98 -15.45
CA PRO A 272 11.48 -19.09 -14.55
C PRO A 272 10.41 -19.43 -13.50
N HIS A 273 9.51 -18.49 -13.19
CA HIS A 273 8.51 -18.64 -12.14
C HIS A 273 7.13 -19.08 -12.67
N VAL A 274 6.88 -18.98 -13.97
CA VAL A 274 5.56 -19.21 -14.59
C VAL A 274 5.10 -20.65 -14.40
N VAL A 275 5.96 -21.62 -14.70
CA VAL A 275 5.60 -23.04 -14.67
C VAL A 275 5.13 -23.49 -13.28
N ASN A 276 5.89 -23.12 -12.23
CA ASN A 276 5.55 -23.47 -10.85
C ASN A 276 4.20 -22.85 -10.41
N LEU A 277 3.97 -21.59 -10.78
CA LEU A 277 2.72 -20.89 -10.49
C LEU A 277 1.53 -21.60 -11.16
N VAL A 278 1.64 -21.92 -12.45
CA VAL A 278 0.57 -22.58 -13.22
C VAL A 278 0.24 -23.94 -12.63
N TYR A 279 1.23 -24.78 -12.35
CA TYR A 279 0.98 -26.11 -11.77
C TYR A 279 0.33 -26.04 -10.39
N SER A 280 0.71 -25.08 -9.56
CA SER A 280 0.15 -24.92 -8.21
C SER A 280 -1.34 -24.58 -8.25
N PHE A 281 -1.75 -23.67 -9.14
CA PHE A 281 -3.14 -23.23 -9.25
C PHE A 281 -4.01 -24.14 -10.11
N LYS A 282 -3.44 -24.88 -11.05
CA LYS A 282 -4.19 -25.78 -11.92
C LYS A 282 -4.78 -26.97 -11.15
N ASN A 283 -4.11 -27.40 -10.09
CA ASN A 283 -4.46 -28.59 -9.33
C ASN A 283 -5.23 -28.29 -8.03
N ASP A 284 -5.52 -27.03 -7.72
CA ASP A 284 -6.16 -26.65 -6.45
C ASP A 284 -7.69 -26.83 -6.44
N GLY A 285 -8.30 -27.06 -7.62
CA GLY A 285 -9.74 -27.30 -7.78
C GLY A 285 -10.63 -26.06 -7.60
N LEU A 286 -10.06 -24.85 -7.51
CA LEU A 286 -10.80 -23.61 -7.27
C LEU A 286 -11.20 -22.94 -8.59
N PRO A 287 -12.50 -22.62 -8.81
CA PRO A 287 -12.94 -21.93 -10.03
C PRO A 287 -12.28 -20.55 -10.23
N SER A 288 -11.99 -19.85 -9.13
CA SER A 288 -11.27 -18.56 -9.16
C SER A 288 -9.83 -18.70 -9.64
N SER A 289 -9.15 -19.80 -9.30
CA SER A 289 -7.81 -20.12 -9.81
C SER A 289 -7.84 -20.43 -11.30
N THR A 290 -8.84 -21.17 -11.78
CA THR A 290 -9.04 -21.40 -13.23
C THR A 290 -9.24 -20.10 -13.98
N ALA A 291 -10.14 -19.21 -13.51
CA ALA A 291 -10.39 -17.93 -14.16
C ALA A 291 -9.14 -17.01 -14.18
N PHE A 292 -8.36 -17.02 -13.10
CA PHE A 292 -7.07 -16.35 -13.03
C PHE A 292 -6.07 -16.92 -14.05
N LEU A 293 -5.97 -18.25 -14.13
CA LEU A 293 -5.03 -18.91 -15.04
C LEU A 293 -5.36 -18.58 -16.50
N VAL A 294 -6.63 -18.50 -16.89
CA VAL A 294 -7.00 -18.08 -18.25
C VAL A 294 -6.37 -16.72 -18.59
N GLN A 295 -6.60 -15.70 -17.75
CA GLN A 295 -6.05 -14.36 -17.96
C GLN A 295 -4.52 -14.34 -17.98
N LEU A 296 -3.88 -15.09 -17.06
CA LEU A 296 -2.43 -15.20 -17.04
C LEU A 296 -1.91 -15.86 -18.31
N THR A 297 -2.51 -16.97 -18.76
CA THR A 297 -2.05 -17.69 -19.95
C THR A 297 -2.21 -16.88 -21.22
N GLU A 298 -3.29 -16.09 -21.34
CA GLU A 298 -3.46 -15.14 -22.45
C GLU A 298 -2.33 -14.11 -22.49
N LEU A 299 -2.00 -13.50 -21.34
CA LEU A 299 -0.88 -12.57 -21.23
C LEU A 299 0.45 -13.23 -21.61
N ILE A 300 0.74 -14.42 -21.09
CA ILE A 300 1.98 -15.15 -21.36
C ILE A 300 2.07 -15.53 -22.85
N HIS A 301 0.97 -15.96 -23.47
CA HIS A 301 0.93 -16.21 -24.93
C HIS A 301 1.23 -14.95 -25.73
N CYS A 302 0.62 -13.81 -25.38
CA CYS A 302 0.91 -12.52 -26.01
C CYS A 302 2.41 -12.18 -25.92
N MET A 303 3.03 -12.39 -24.76
CA MET A 303 4.46 -12.10 -24.55
C MET A 303 5.37 -13.05 -25.33
N MET A 304 5.10 -14.36 -25.35
CA MET A 304 5.88 -15.33 -26.14
C MET A 304 5.76 -15.09 -27.65
N TYR A 305 4.58 -14.64 -28.12
CA TYR A 305 4.36 -14.29 -29.52
C TYR A 305 5.17 -13.04 -29.90
N HIS A 306 5.06 -11.97 -29.10
CA HIS A 306 5.79 -10.72 -29.33
C HIS A 306 7.31 -10.93 -29.25
N TYR A 307 7.76 -11.69 -28.26
CA TYR A 307 9.18 -12.05 -28.06
C TYR A 307 9.49 -13.47 -28.52
N SER A 308 9.17 -13.78 -29.78
CA SER A 308 9.47 -15.08 -30.39
C SER A 308 10.98 -15.31 -30.58
N GLY A 309 11.38 -16.56 -30.86
CA GLY A 309 12.79 -16.93 -31.09
C GLY A 309 13.49 -17.62 -29.92
N PHE A 310 12.75 -17.99 -28.86
CA PHE A 310 13.28 -18.67 -27.67
C PHE A 310 12.57 -20.01 -27.38
N PRO A 311 12.62 -21.00 -28.29
CA PRO A 311 11.86 -22.24 -28.16
C PRO A 311 12.24 -23.03 -26.90
N ASP A 312 13.53 -23.22 -26.62
CA ASP A 312 13.99 -23.99 -25.46
C ASP A 312 13.55 -23.36 -24.13
N LEU A 313 13.43 -22.03 -24.10
CA LEU A 313 12.98 -21.28 -22.93
C LEU A 313 11.47 -21.39 -22.72
N TYR A 314 10.69 -21.41 -23.80
CA TYR A 314 9.23 -21.34 -23.76
C TYR A 314 8.54 -22.71 -23.79
N GLU A 315 9.21 -23.76 -24.28
CA GLU A 315 8.66 -25.13 -24.35
C GLU A 315 8.08 -25.62 -23.01
N PRO A 316 8.78 -25.47 -21.85
CA PRO A 316 8.22 -25.90 -20.57
C PRO A 316 6.96 -25.12 -20.16
N ILE A 317 6.87 -23.85 -20.56
CA ILE A 317 5.68 -23.01 -20.30
C ILE A 317 4.52 -23.48 -21.17
N LEU A 318 4.75 -23.69 -22.47
CA LEU A 318 3.74 -24.16 -23.41
C LEU A 318 3.11 -25.48 -22.95
N GLU A 319 3.93 -26.43 -22.49
CA GLU A 319 3.44 -27.70 -21.94
C GLU A 319 2.66 -27.52 -20.63
N ALA A 320 3.05 -26.57 -19.77
CA ALA A 320 2.31 -26.28 -18.53
C ALA A 320 0.91 -25.68 -18.79
N ILE A 321 0.78 -24.79 -19.78
CA ILE A 321 -0.45 -24.03 -20.06
C ILE A 321 -1.40 -24.70 -21.07
N LYS A 322 -0.95 -25.76 -21.76
CA LYS A 322 -1.70 -26.51 -22.79
C LYS A 322 -3.12 -26.94 -22.42
N SER A 323 -3.37 -27.17 -21.14
CA SER A 323 -4.69 -27.58 -20.63
C SER A 323 -5.52 -26.43 -20.07
N CYS A 324 -4.92 -25.27 -19.87
CA CYS A 324 -5.57 -24.07 -19.34
C CYS A 324 -6.32 -23.33 -20.46
N SER A 325 -5.92 -23.53 -21.72
CA SER A 325 -6.65 -23.04 -22.88
C SER A 325 -7.98 -23.77 -23.02
N VAL A 326 -9.07 -23.13 -22.58
CA VAL A 326 -10.37 -23.40 -23.17
C VAL A 326 -10.26 -22.98 -24.63
N ALA A 327 -10.63 -23.88 -25.54
CA ALA A 327 -10.71 -23.60 -26.96
C ALA A 327 -11.42 -22.26 -27.22
N GLN A 328 -10.86 -21.43 -28.11
CA GLN A 328 -11.37 -20.14 -28.62
C GLN A 328 -10.94 -18.85 -27.89
N ALA A 329 -9.68 -18.43 -28.05
CA ALA A 329 -9.29 -17.03 -27.91
C ALA A 329 -8.27 -16.57 -28.99
N VAL A 330 -8.24 -17.25 -30.14
CA VAL A 330 -7.45 -16.80 -31.31
C VAL A 330 -8.17 -15.67 -32.08
N VAL A 331 -9.40 -15.27 -31.72
CA VAL A 331 -10.16 -14.26 -32.46
C VAL A 331 -10.97 -13.37 -31.52
N GLN A 332 -10.33 -12.42 -30.85
CA GLN A 332 -10.96 -11.15 -30.45
C GLN A 332 -9.90 -10.09 -30.06
N TRP A 333 -8.97 -9.83 -30.98
CA TRP A 333 -8.22 -8.56 -31.00
C TRP A 333 -9.10 -7.45 -31.61
N HIS A 334 -10.23 -7.13 -30.96
CA HIS A 334 -11.03 -5.95 -31.29
C HIS A 334 -11.22 -5.11 -30.01
N ASP A 335 -10.63 -3.92 -30.03
CA ASP A 335 -10.98 -2.75 -29.24
C ASP A 335 -11.09 -2.93 -27.71
N HIS A 336 -9.93 -3.06 -27.07
CA HIS A 336 -9.69 -2.24 -25.88
C HIS A 336 -8.64 -1.17 -26.19
N GLY A 337 -9.08 -0.18 -26.96
CA GLY A 337 -8.41 1.11 -27.08
C GLY A 337 -8.32 1.78 -25.71
N SER A 338 -7.15 1.70 -25.08
CA SER A 338 -6.59 2.73 -24.17
C SER A 338 -5.16 2.40 -23.71
N LEU A 339 -4.41 1.64 -24.50
CA LEU A 339 -2.95 1.67 -24.46
C LEU A 339 -2.49 2.02 -25.87
N GLN A 340 -2.36 3.31 -26.14
CA GLN A 340 -1.57 3.74 -27.29
C GLN A 340 -0.17 3.13 -27.10
N PRO A 341 0.38 2.42 -28.10
CA PRO A 341 1.77 2.02 -28.08
C PRO A 341 2.61 3.28 -27.81
N LEU A 342 3.51 3.21 -26.84
CA LEU A 342 4.59 4.17 -26.72
C LEU A 342 5.49 3.98 -27.94
N HIS A 343 5.15 4.67 -29.03
CA HIS A 343 6.03 4.78 -30.19
C HIS A 343 7.31 5.48 -29.74
N LEU A 344 8.34 4.69 -29.42
CA LEU A 344 9.72 5.17 -29.52
C LEU A 344 10.00 5.39 -31.01
N GLU A 345 9.89 6.63 -31.47
CA GLU A 345 10.68 7.08 -32.61
C GLU A 345 12.14 7.16 -32.14
N LEU A 346 12.88 6.05 -32.30
CA LEU A 346 14.34 6.10 -32.33
C LEU A 346 14.74 6.47 -33.76
N LYS A 347 15.39 7.63 -33.91
CA LYS A 347 16.14 8.00 -35.12
C LYS A 347 17.38 7.13 -35.28
#